data_AF-A0A109JLY8-F1
#
_entry.id   AF-A0A109JLY8-F1
#
_cell.length_a   1.000
_cell.length_b   1.000
_cell.length_c   1.000
_cell.angle_alpha   90.00
_cell.angle_beta   90.00
_cell.angle_gamma   90.00
#
_symmetry.space_group_name_H-M   'P 1'
#
loop_
_entity.id
_entity.type
_entity.pdbx_description
1 polymer ?
#
loop_
_entity_poly.entity_id
_entity_poly.type
_entity_poly.pdbx_seq_one_letter_code
_entity_poly.pdbx_strand_id
1 'polypeptide(L)' 'MRTANTAGAPPASQAGQSPSFVFPVTIALEDQAINVDGAMIPLTAGMTVTVEIKTDGRRVIDYLLSPLAKVASEALKER' A
#
# COMPACT_ATOMS: atom_id res chain seq x y z
N MET A 1 25.88 -13.00 -22.63
CA MET A 1 25.07 -13.78 -21.67
C MET A 1 24.33 -12.80 -20.75
N ARG A 2 23.02 -13.00 -20.58
CA ARG A 2 22.02 -12.27 -19.75
C ARG A 2 21.49 -10.94 -20.31
N THR A 3 20.45 -11.05 -21.12
CA THR A 3 19.37 -10.07 -21.27
C THR A 3 18.18 -10.45 -20.38
N ALA A 4 17.30 -9.48 -20.11
CA ALA A 4 15.94 -9.53 -19.53
C ALA A 4 15.77 -9.08 -18.07
N ASN A 5 15.50 -7.78 -17.89
CA ASN A 5 14.45 -7.34 -16.98
C ASN A 5 13.46 -6.49 -17.79
N THR A 6 12.44 -7.16 -18.33
CA THR A 6 11.30 -6.53 -19.01
C THR A 6 10.28 -6.12 -17.95
N ALA A 7 10.41 -4.90 -17.42
CA ALA A 7 9.34 -4.25 -16.68
C ALA A 7 8.18 -3.98 -17.65
N GLY A 8 7.02 -4.58 -17.36
CA GLY A 8 5.85 -4.59 -18.23
C GLY A 8 5.42 -3.18 -18.62
N ALA A 9 5.39 -2.92 -19.93
CA ALA A 9 4.71 -1.77 -20.49
C ALA A 9 3.19 -1.91 -20.23
N PRO A 10 2.49 -0.86 -19.77
CA PRO A 10 1.04 -0.89 -19.64
C PRO A 10 0.40 -1.08 -21.03
N PRO A 11 -0.61 -1.95 -21.18
CA PRO A 11 -1.31 -2.10 -22.45
C PRO A 11 -2.03 -0.79 -22.79
N ALA A 12 -1.89 -0.35 -24.04
CA ALA A 12 -2.59 0.82 -24.57
C ALA A 12 -4.11 0.66 -24.39
N SER A 13 -4.71 1.56 -23.61
CA SER A 13 -6.11 1.54 -23.21
C SER A 13 -7.03 1.72 -24.42
N GLN A 14 -7.87 0.73 -24.71
CA GLN A 14 -8.98 0.89 -25.65
C GLN A 14 -10.13 1.63 -24.96
N ALA A 15 -10.73 2.59 -25.65
CA ALA A 15 -11.85 3.38 -25.14
C ALA A 15 -13.04 2.46 -24.79
N GLY A 16 -13.25 2.23 -23.50
CA GLY A 16 -14.24 1.30 -22.97
C GLY A 16 -13.75 0.44 -21.78
N GLN A 17 -12.45 0.42 -21.49
CA GLN A 17 -11.91 -0.30 -20.32
C GLN A 17 -11.89 0.56 -19.06
N SER A 18 -12.56 0.07 -18.01
CA SER A 18 -12.47 0.60 -16.65
C SER A 18 -11.01 0.77 -16.23
N PRO A 19 -10.64 1.87 -15.55
CA PRO A 19 -9.25 2.10 -15.18
C PRO A 19 -8.73 0.96 -14.30
N SER A 20 -7.61 0.36 -14.70
CA SER A 20 -6.86 -0.57 -13.85
C SER A 20 -6.17 0.22 -12.75
N PHE A 21 -6.57 0.00 -11.50
CA PHE A 21 -5.90 0.61 -10.37
C PHE A 21 -4.65 -0.19 -10.02
N VAL A 22 -3.47 0.41 -10.21
CA VAL A 22 -2.18 -0.13 -9.78
C VAL A 22 -1.61 0.77 -8.69
N PHE A 23 -1.26 0.18 -7.54
CA PHE A 23 -0.72 0.90 -6.39
C PHE A 23 0.70 0.40 -6.09
N PRO A 24 1.75 1.01 -6.67
CA PRO A 24 3.12 0.63 -6.35
C PRO A 24 3.42 0.98 -4.89
N VAL A 25 4.11 0.08 -4.18
CA VAL A 25 4.57 0.29 -2.81
C VAL A 25 6.06 -0.06 -2.69
N THR A 26 6.76 0.64 -1.81
CA THR A 26 8.15 0.36 -1.45
C THR A 26 8.20 -0.04 0.01
N ILE A 27 8.85 -1.16 0.31
CA ILE A 27 8.98 -1.70 1.66
C ILE A 27 10.45 -1.54 2.08
N ALA A 28 10.67 -0.95 3.26
CA ALA A 28 11.97 -0.85 3.90
C ALA A 28 11.96 -1.66 5.19
N LEU A 29 13.09 -2.27 5.52
CA LEU A 29 13.30 -2.91 6.81
C LEU A 29 13.67 -1.84 7.83
N GLU A 30 13.01 -1.84 8.98
CA GLU A 30 13.32 -0.93 10.09
C GLU A 30 14.67 -1.27 10.73
N ASP A 31 14.92 -2.57 10.90
CA ASP A 31 16.14 -3.10 11.47
C ASP A 31 16.89 -4.03 10.51
N GLN A 32 18.22 -4.00 10.62
CA GLN A 32 19.12 -4.89 9.89
C GLN A 32 19.45 -6.17 10.67
N ALA A 33 18.77 -6.43 11.78
CA ALA A 33 18.94 -7.62 12.59
C ALA A 33 17.57 -8.18 13.02
N ILE A 34 17.49 -9.49 13.15
CA ILE A 34 16.30 -10.21 13.61
C ILE A 34 16.63 -11.03 14.85
N ASN A 35 15.70 -11.10 15.79
CA ASN A 35 15.83 -11.96 16.95
C ASN A 35 15.47 -13.40 16.58
N VAL A 36 16.43 -14.32 16.71
CA VAL A 36 16.24 -15.76 16.54
C VAL A 36 16.74 -16.43 17.81
N ASP A 37 15.84 -17.13 18.51
CA ASP A 37 16.16 -17.86 19.76
C ASP A 37 16.88 -17.01 20.84
N GLY A 38 16.57 -15.71 20.91
CA GLY A 38 17.16 -14.79 21.88
C GLY A 38 18.47 -14.15 21.44
N ALA A 39 18.98 -14.50 20.24
CA ALA A 39 20.15 -13.88 19.65
C ALA A 39 19.74 -12.90 18.54
N MET A 40 20.32 -11.70 18.56
CA MET A 40 20.19 -10.74 17.47
C MET A 40 21.12 -11.14 16.33
N ILE A 41 20.56 -11.63 15.24
CA ILE A 41 21.30 -12.06 14.04
C ILE A 41 21.19 -10.99 12.97
N PRO A 42 22.32 -10.48 12.41
CA PRO A 42 22.27 -9.54 11.30
C PRO A 42 21.69 -10.21 10.05
N LEU A 43 20.86 -9.47 9.33
CA LEU A 43 20.29 -9.90 8.05
C LEU A 43 21.39 -9.92 6.99
N THR A 44 21.67 -11.10 6.43
CA THR A 44 22.71 -11.29 5.41
C THR A 44 22.11 -11.61 4.05
N ALA A 45 22.89 -11.35 2.99
CA ALA A 45 22.53 -11.77 1.64
C ALA A 45 22.27 -13.28 1.57
N GLY A 46 21.23 -13.69 0.84
CA GLY A 46 20.80 -15.09 0.74
C GLY A 46 19.61 -15.46 1.63
N MET A 47 19.15 -14.57 2.51
CA MET A 47 17.91 -14.76 3.27
C MET A 47 16.68 -14.38 2.43
N THR A 48 15.58 -15.11 2.63
CA THR A 48 14.28 -14.80 2.00
C THR A 48 13.43 -13.96 2.94
N VAL A 49 12.94 -12.82 2.45
CA VAL A 49 11.99 -11.97 3.16
C VAL A 49 10.60 -12.16 2.55
N THR A 50 9.60 -12.44 3.39
CA THR A 50 8.20 -12.55 2.97
C THR A 50 7.42 -11.39 3.58
N VAL A 51 6.69 -10.66 2.75
CA VAL A 51 5.86 -9.54 3.18
C VAL A 51 4.41 -9.82 2.76
N GLU A 52 3.49 -9.75 3.71
CA GLU A 52 2.05 -9.91 3.46
C GLU A 52 1.36 -8.54 3.54
N ILE A 53 0.82 -8.08 2.42
CA ILE A 53 0.08 -6.82 2.35
C ILE A 53 -1.41 -7.12 2.53
N LYS A 54 -1.91 -6.86 3.74
CA LYS A 54 -3.35 -6.93 4.04
C LYS A 54 -3.99 -5.58 3.70
N THR A 55 -4.75 -5.53 2.60
CA THR A 55 -5.56 -4.36 2.21
C THR A 55 -6.92 -4.32 2.91
N ASP A 56 -7.09 -5.01 4.03
CA ASP A 56 -8.33 -5.00 4.80
C ASP A 56 -8.51 -3.66 5.56
N GLY A 57 -9.74 -3.15 5.53
CA GLY A 57 -10.17 -2.07 6.40
C GLY A 57 -10.17 -0.64 5.85
N ARG A 58 -10.60 -0.39 4.60
CA ARG A 58 -11.15 0.95 4.32
C ARG A 58 -12.50 1.03 5.05
N ARG A 59 -12.57 1.71 6.20
CA ARG A 59 -13.86 1.96 6.86
C ARG A 59 -14.69 2.86 5.94
N VAL A 60 -15.59 2.25 5.16
CA VAL A 60 -16.54 2.96 4.29
C VAL A 60 -17.32 4.05 5.05
N ILE A 61 -17.43 3.90 6.38
CA ILE A 61 -18.04 4.86 7.27
C ILE A 61 -17.44 6.27 7.16
N ASP A 62 -16.14 6.45 6.92
CA ASP A 62 -15.54 7.79 6.78
C ASP A 62 -16.01 8.50 5.50
N TYR A 63 -16.27 7.73 4.42
CA TYR A 63 -16.88 8.27 3.20
C TYR A 63 -18.36 8.60 3.39
N LEU A 64 -19.10 7.73 4.08
CA LEU A 64 -20.55 7.91 4.32
C LEU A 64 -20.86 9.03 5.33
N LEU A 65 -19.97 9.24 6.30
CA LEU A 65 -20.12 10.29 7.32
C LEU A 65 -19.46 11.62 6.90
N SER A 66 -18.66 11.65 5.83
CA SER A 66 -18.10 12.91 5.30
C SER A 66 -19.17 13.98 4.99
N PRO A 67 -20.36 13.66 4.43
CA PRO A 67 -21.40 14.66 4.21
C PRO A 67 -22.01 15.13 5.52
N LEU A 68 -22.17 14.23 6.49
CA LEU A 68 -22.73 14.57 7.81
C LEU A 68 -21.78 15.45 8.62
N ALA A 69 -20.47 15.20 8.56
CA ALA A 69 -19.46 16.06 9.17
C ALA A 69 -19.47 17.47 8.55
N LYS A 70 -19.64 17.56 7.22
CA LYS A 70 -19.75 18.84 6.51
C LYS A 70 -20.98 19.63 6.96
N VAL A 71 -22.17 19.00 6.99
CA VAL A 71 -23.42 19.63 7.45
C VAL A 71 -23.34 20.03 8.93
N ALA A 72 -22.75 19.20 9.79
CA ALA A 72 -22.57 19.53 11.21
C ALA A 72 -21.63 20.72 11.42
N SER A 73 -20.56 20.83 10.61
CA SER A 73 -19.62 21.95 10.67
C SER A 73 -20.21 23.27 10.16
N GLU A 74 -21.07 23.21 9.13
CA GLU A 74 -21.78 24.38 8.60
C GLU A 74 -22.83 24.89 9.62
N ALA A 75 -23.59 23.99 10.24
CA ALA A 75 -24.59 24.33 11.26
C ALA A 75 -24.00 24.88 12.58
N LEU A 76 -22.71 24.66 12.84
CA LEU A 76 -22.00 25.22 14.00
C LEU A 76 -21.40 26.60 13.71
N LYS A 77 -21.22 26.97 12.43
CA LYS A 77 -20.59 28.23 12.02
C LYS A 77 -21.58 29.35 11.77
N GLU A 78 -22.87 29.04 11.69
CA GLU A 78 -23.96 29.99 11.42
C GLU A 78 -24.67 30.51 12.69
N ARG A 79 -24.09 30.33 13.87
CA ARG A 79 -24.59 30.95 15.11
C ARG A 79 -23.46 31.37 16.04
#